data_AF-A0A1V4DHB4-F1
#
_entry.id   AF-A0A1V4DHB4-F1
#
_cell.length_a   1.000
_cell.length_b   1.000
_cell.length_c   1.000
_cell.angle_alpha   90.00
_cell.angle_beta   90.00
_cell.angle_gamma   90.00
#
_symmetry.space_group_name_H-M   'P 1'
#
loop_
_entity.id
_entity.type
_entity.pdbx_description
1 polymer ?
#
loop_
_entity_poly.entity_id
_entity_poly.type
_entity_poly.pdbx_seq_one_letter_code
_entity_poly.pdbx_strand_id
1 'polypeptide(L)'
;MSDREQQKKFSQNANIKSSEFNRLNTNQTEHANFISKGQTLLVPDLDKKTDTGGSLYILIYGVLAVILFFAQWFIGKNFLTKEIYSSAKFLIIVLIVSVLLPEIVIKTVVFLRKKQLHKI
;
A
#
# COMPACT_ATOMS: atom_id res chain seq x y z
N MET A 1 -21.10 30.27 5.21
CA MET A 1 -20.54 31.19 6.23
C MET A 1 -19.24 30.57 6.71
N SER A 2 -18.13 31.28 6.57
CA SER A 2 -16.80 30.77 6.97
C SER A 2 -16.68 30.81 8.49
N ASP A 3 -15.96 29.86 9.10
CA ASP A 3 -15.74 29.78 10.56
C ASP A 3 -15.16 31.09 11.14
N ARG A 4 -14.43 31.86 10.32
CA ARG A 4 -13.94 33.20 10.66
C ARG A 4 -15.06 34.21 10.90
N GLU A 5 -16.15 34.12 10.13
CA GLU A 5 -17.30 35.00 10.27
C GLU A 5 -18.13 34.65 11.51
N GLN A 6 -18.17 33.36 11.89
CA GLN A 6 -18.83 32.93 13.12
C GLN A 6 -18.06 33.40 14.35
N GLN A 7 -16.73 33.22 14.40
CA GLN A 7 -15.91 33.70 15.53
C GLN A 7 -16.01 35.22 15.72
N LYS A 8 -16.07 35.99 14.62
CA LYS A 8 -16.24 37.45 14.68
C LYS A 8 -17.60 37.87 15.24
N LYS A 9 -18.67 37.09 14.98
CA LYS A 9 -19.99 37.35 15.56
C LYS A 9 -20.07 36.96 17.04
N PHE A 10 -19.38 35.90 17.45
CA PHE A 10 -19.29 35.51 18.86
C PHE A 10 -18.49 36.51 19.70
N SER A 11 -17.39 37.08 19.18
CA SER A 11 -16.62 38.10 19.90
C SER A 11 -17.36 39.44 20.03
N GLN A 12 -18.27 39.76 19.10
CA GLN A 12 -19.10 40.96 19.15
C GLN A 12 -20.29 40.83 20.11
N ASN A 13 -20.83 39.62 20.30
CA ASN A 13 -21.96 39.36 21.19
C ASN A 13 -21.56 38.91 22.61
N ALA A 14 -20.29 38.57 22.85
CA ALA A 14 -19.80 38.22 24.17
C ALA A 14 -19.55 39.48 25.00
N ASN A 15 -20.15 39.58 26.19
CA ASN A 15 -19.94 40.68 27.15
C ASN A 15 -18.59 40.55 27.90
N ILE A 16 -17.57 40.02 27.22
CA ILE A 16 -16.26 39.66 27.75
C ILE A 16 -15.24 40.60 27.13
N LYS A 17 -14.40 41.24 27.94
CA LYS A 17 -13.37 42.16 27.45
C LYS A 17 -12.46 41.44 26.45
N SER A 18 -12.07 42.10 25.36
CA SER A 18 -11.29 41.50 24.27
C SER A 18 -9.98 40.83 24.75
N SER A 19 -9.39 41.34 25.83
CA SER A 19 -8.22 40.77 26.49
C SER A 19 -8.49 39.41 27.16
N GLU A 20 -9.65 39.22 27.77
CA GLU A 20 -10.07 37.96 28.39
C GLU A 20 -10.49 36.93 27.35
N PHE A 21 -11.14 37.36 26.26
CA PHE A 21 -11.47 36.51 25.13
C PHE A 21 -10.19 35.98 24.44
N ASN A 22 -9.22 36.85 24.19
CA ASN A 22 -7.93 36.43 23.64
C ASN A 22 -7.21 35.47 24.59
N ARG A 23 -7.22 35.72 25.90
CA ARG A 23 -6.56 34.84 26.87
C ARG A 23 -7.22 33.46 26.94
N LEU A 24 -8.55 33.39 26.90
CA LEU A 24 -9.29 32.12 26.87
C LEU A 24 -9.05 31.35 25.57
N ASN A 25 -9.05 32.06 24.43
CA ASN A 25 -8.79 31.44 23.14
C ASN A 25 -7.35 30.93 23.06
N THR A 26 -6.35 31.74 23.43
CA THR A 26 -4.94 31.34 23.43
C THR A 26 -4.67 30.16 24.37
N ASN A 27 -5.28 30.12 25.56
CA ASN A 27 -5.13 29.00 26.48
C ASN A 27 -5.82 27.72 25.95
N GLN A 28 -6.98 27.84 25.29
CA GLN A 28 -7.62 26.70 24.62
C GLN A 28 -6.78 26.20 23.44
N THR A 29 -6.19 27.10 22.64
CA THR A 29 -5.31 26.70 21.53
C THR A 29 -4.00 26.12 22.04
N GLU A 30 -3.43 26.59 23.15
CA GLU A 30 -2.22 25.99 23.75
C GLU A 30 -2.46 24.57 24.23
N HIS A 31 -3.62 24.28 24.84
CA HIS A 31 -3.98 22.92 25.22
C HIS A 31 -4.44 22.04 24.04
N ALA A 32 -4.93 22.64 22.95
CA ALA A 32 -5.17 21.91 21.69
C ALA A 32 -3.87 21.65 20.89
N ASN A 33 -2.82 22.46 21.10
CA ASN A 33 -1.52 22.38 20.42
C ASN A 33 -0.43 21.65 21.22
N PHE A 34 -0.76 20.77 22.16
CA PHE A 34 0.26 19.87 22.73
C PHE A 34 0.95 18.99 21.66
N ILE A 35 0.33 18.83 20.49
CA ILE A 35 0.91 18.13 19.34
C ILE A 35 1.92 19.00 18.56
N SER A 36 1.88 20.33 18.68
CA SER A 36 2.64 21.24 17.79
C SER A 36 3.99 21.71 18.33
N LYS A 37 4.33 21.45 19.61
CA LYS A 37 5.50 22.08 20.26
C LYS A 37 6.61 21.14 20.75
N GLY A 38 6.52 19.83 20.52
CA GLY A 38 7.60 18.94 21.00
C GLY A 38 7.56 17.49 20.53
N GLN A 39 6.64 17.14 19.64
CA GLN A 39 6.61 15.82 19.05
C GLN A 39 6.68 15.97 17.53
N THR A 40 7.87 15.75 16.98
CA THR A 40 7.99 14.98 15.74
C THR A 40 7.41 13.59 15.99
N LEU A 41 6.11 13.50 16.29
CA LEU A 41 5.33 12.33 15.91
C LEU A 41 5.48 12.33 14.41
N LEU A 42 6.32 11.41 13.94
CA LEU A 42 6.42 11.04 12.54
C LEU A 42 4.99 10.96 12.02
N VAL A 43 4.49 12.03 11.39
CA VAL A 43 3.42 11.92 10.42
C VAL A 43 4.08 11.05 9.38
N PRO A 44 3.78 9.74 9.33
CA PRO A 44 4.32 8.95 8.24
C PRO A 44 3.73 9.64 7.02
N ASP A 45 4.60 10.13 6.12
CA ASP A 45 4.19 10.74 4.85
C ASP A 45 2.93 10.05 4.35
N LEU A 46 1.77 10.71 4.53
CA LEU A 46 0.50 10.24 4.01
C LEU A 46 0.47 10.39 2.48
N ASP A 47 1.56 10.90 1.90
CA ASP A 47 1.96 10.73 0.51
C ASP A 47 2.57 9.34 0.22
N LYS A 48 2.18 8.30 0.96
CA LYS A 48 2.01 7.00 0.29
C LYS A 48 0.88 7.20 -0.72
N LYS A 49 1.24 7.73 -1.91
CA LYS A 49 0.60 7.34 -3.16
C LYS A 49 0.36 5.86 -3.02
N THR A 50 -0.90 5.47 -2.80
CA THR A 50 -1.32 4.10 -2.90
C THR A 50 -0.86 3.68 -4.28
N ASP A 51 0.23 2.93 -4.31
CA ASP A 51 0.85 2.44 -5.52
C ASP A 51 -0.12 1.40 -6.06
N THR A 52 -1.17 1.87 -6.74
CA THR A 52 -2.20 1.04 -7.35
C THR A 52 -1.53 0.04 -8.30
N GLY A 53 -0.37 0.41 -8.88
CA GLY A 53 0.49 -0.47 -9.64
C GLY A 53 0.98 -1.68 -8.85
N GLY A 54 1.39 -1.50 -7.59
CA GLY A 54 1.79 -2.60 -6.70
C GLY A 54 0.64 -3.57 -6.40
N SER A 55 -0.57 -3.07 -6.17
CA SER A 55 -1.74 -3.94 -5.90
C SER A 55 -2.16 -4.77 -7.13
N LEU A 56 -2.14 -4.15 -8.32
CA LEU A 56 -2.50 -4.81 -9.57
C LEU A 56 -1.43 -5.83 -10.00
N TYR A 57 -0.15 -5.53 -9.73
CA TYR A 57 0.96 -6.45 -9.90
C TYR A 57 0.79 -7.72 -9.04
N ILE A 58 0.48 -7.57 -7.75
CA ILE A 58 0.25 -8.71 -6.84
C ILE A 58 -0.91 -9.57 -7.34
N LEU A 59 -1.98 -8.96 -7.82
CA LEU A 59 -3.13 -9.68 -8.35
C LEU A 59 -2.78 -10.46 -9.62
N ILE A 60 -2.14 -9.82 -10.60
CA ILE A 60 -1.69 -10.51 -11.83
C ILE A 60 -0.75 -11.66 -11.49
N TYR A 61 0.22 -11.42 -10.60
CA TYR A 61 1.17 -12.42 -10.16
C TYR A 61 0.50 -13.62 -9.50
N GLY A 62 -0.43 -13.38 -8.57
CA GLY A 62 -1.18 -14.42 -7.89
C GLY A 62 -2.01 -15.25 -8.87
N VAL A 63 -2.71 -14.61 -9.80
CA VAL A 63 -3.47 -15.31 -10.85
C VAL A 63 -2.55 -16.17 -11.73
N LEU A 64 -1.39 -15.64 -12.12
CA LEU A 64 -0.42 -16.38 -12.94
C LEU A 64 0.11 -17.63 -12.21
N ALA A 65 0.44 -17.49 -10.93
CA ALA A 65 0.93 -18.59 -10.11
C ALA A 65 -0.12 -19.70 -9.98
N VAL A 66 -1.39 -19.34 -9.75
CA VAL A 66 -2.51 -20.30 -9.67
C VAL A 66 -2.71 -21.04 -10.99
N ILE A 67 -2.72 -20.33 -12.12
CA ILE A 67 -2.86 -20.95 -13.45
C ILE A 67 -1.71 -21.93 -13.72
N LEU A 68 -0.47 -21.54 -13.42
CA LEU A 68 0.69 -22.40 -13.59
C LEU A 68 0.65 -23.63 -12.69
N PHE A 69 0.20 -23.48 -11.44
CA PHE A 69 0.02 -24.61 -10.53
C PHE A 69 -0.91 -25.67 -11.15
N PHE A 70 -2.08 -25.25 -11.65
CA PHE A 70 -3.02 -26.18 -12.29
C PHE A 70 -2.48 -26.77 -13.60
N ALA A 71 -1.76 -25.99 -14.40
CA ALA A 71 -1.13 -26.48 -15.63
C ALA A 71 -0.09 -27.57 -15.32
N GLN A 72 0.81 -27.31 -14.36
CA GLN A 72 1.84 -28.25 -13.93
C GLN A 72 1.23 -29.50 -13.28
N TRP A 73 0.17 -29.34 -12.51
CA TRP A 73 -0.57 -30.45 -11.93
C TRP A 73 -1.16 -31.36 -13.02
N PHE A 74 -1.82 -30.76 -14.02
CA PHE A 74 -2.39 -31.49 -15.14
C PHE A 74 -1.32 -32.22 -15.97
N ILE A 75 -0.19 -31.56 -16.23
CA ILE A 75 0.97 -32.18 -16.89
C ILE A 75 1.51 -33.34 -16.05
N GLY A 76 1.72 -33.13 -14.76
CA GLY A 76 2.21 -34.16 -13.84
C GLY A 76 1.31 -35.39 -13.83
N LYS A 77 0.00 -35.21 -13.81
CA LYS A 77 -0.98 -36.32 -13.85
C LYS A 77 -0.86 -37.17 -15.12
N ASN A 78 -0.57 -36.56 -16.26
CA ASN A 78 -0.53 -37.24 -17.55
C ASN A 78 0.84 -37.85 -17.89
N PHE A 79 1.93 -37.25 -17.38
CA PHE A 79 3.30 -37.61 -17.77
C PHE A 79 4.11 -38.31 -16.67
N LEU A 80 3.76 -38.17 -15.39
CA LEU A 80 4.48 -38.81 -14.30
C LEU A 80 3.82 -40.12 -13.87
N THR A 81 4.64 -41.06 -13.44
CA THR A 81 4.19 -42.29 -12.76
C THR A 81 3.43 -41.93 -11.49
N LYS A 82 2.38 -42.71 -11.17
CA LYS A 82 1.48 -42.46 -10.02
C LYS A 82 2.24 -42.30 -8.69
N GLU A 83 3.32 -43.04 -8.49
CA GLU A 83 4.15 -42.99 -7.29
C GLU A 83 4.78 -41.60 -7.08
N ILE A 84 5.25 -40.99 -8.17
CA ILE A 84 5.90 -39.68 -8.12
C ILE A 84 4.85 -38.58 -7.97
N TYR A 85 3.79 -38.64 -8.77
CA TYR A 85 2.70 -37.66 -8.75
C TYR A 85 1.95 -37.62 -7.41
N SER A 86 1.74 -38.77 -6.76
CA SER A 86 1.07 -38.85 -5.46
C SER A 86 1.97 -38.46 -4.29
N SER A 87 3.25 -38.16 -4.53
CA SER A 87 4.19 -37.83 -3.46
C SER A 87 4.01 -36.39 -2.97
N ALA A 88 4.17 -36.18 -1.66
CA ALA A 88 4.24 -34.84 -1.09
C ALA A 88 5.39 -34.01 -1.67
N LYS A 89 6.48 -34.68 -2.09
CA LYS A 89 7.64 -34.05 -2.74
C LYS A 89 7.23 -33.37 -4.06
N PHE A 90 6.42 -34.03 -4.87
CA PHE A 90 5.90 -33.45 -6.12
C PHE A 90 5.08 -32.18 -5.85
N LEU A 91 4.18 -32.23 -4.86
CA LEU A 91 3.36 -31.07 -4.49
C LEU A 91 4.22 -29.87 -4.07
N ILE A 92 5.24 -30.10 -3.23
CA ILE A 92 6.15 -29.04 -2.78
C ILE A 92 6.92 -28.45 -3.96
N ILE A 93 7.42 -29.28 -4.87
CA ILE A 93 8.15 -28.82 -6.05
C ILE A 93 7.23 -27.98 -6.95
N VAL A 94 6.02 -28.46 -7.24
CA VAL A 94 5.06 -27.71 -8.07
C VAL A 94 4.70 -26.37 -7.41
N LEU A 95 4.49 -26.35 -6.10
CA LEU A 95 4.20 -25.10 -5.38
C LEU A 95 5.35 -24.09 -5.53
N ILE A 96 6.60 -24.52 -5.29
CA ILE A 96 7.77 -23.65 -5.41
C ILE A 96 7.93 -23.13 -6.84
N VAL A 97 7.81 -24.00 -7.84
CA VAL A 97 7.99 -23.60 -9.24
C VAL A 97 6.86 -22.68 -9.70
N SER A 98 5.63 -22.90 -9.25
CA SER A 98 4.48 -22.04 -9.59
C SER A 98 4.67 -20.58 -9.15
N VAL A 99 5.45 -20.35 -8.10
CA VAL A 99 5.74 -19.02 -7.54
C VAL A 99 7.01 -18.43 -8.17
N LEU A 100 8.10 -19.20 -8.26
CA LEU A 100 9.39 -18.68 -8.74
C LEU A 100 9.40 -18.40 -10.24
N LEU A 101 8.74 -19.24 -11.04
CA LEU A 101 8.80 -19.14 -12.50
C LEU A 101 8.18 -17.84 -13.04
N PRO A 102 6.99 -17.40 -12.59
CA PRO A 102 6.46 -16.07 -12.90
C PRO A 102 7.41 -14.93 -12.56
N GLU A 103 8.09 -14.99 -11.42
CA GLU A 103 8.99 -13.93 -10.98
C GLU A 103 10.18 -13.78 -11.92
N ILE A 104 10.78 -14.91 -12.33
CA ILE A 104 11.89 -14.93 -13.29
C ILE A 104 11.42 -14.39 -14.64
N VAL A 105 10.25 -14.81 -15.12
CA VAL A 105 9.70 -14.36 -16.42
C VAL A 105 9.47 -12.86 -16.41
N ILE A 106 8.80 -12.32 -15.38
CA ILE A 106 8.55 -10.89 -15.24
C ILE A 106 9.86 -10.10 -15.23
N LYS A 107 10.84 -10.51 -14.40
CA LYS A 107 12.14 -9.83 -14.33
C LYS A 107 12.85 -9.83 -15.68
N THR A 108 12.80 -10.95 -16.40
CA THR A 108 13.41 -11.09 -17.73
C THR A 108 12.74 -10.16 -18.75
N VAL A 109 11.41 -10.11 -18.77
CA VAL A 109 10.64 -9.24 -19.68
C VAL A 109 10.94 -7.76 -19.40
N VAL A 110 10.95 -7.36 -18.12
CA VAL A 110 11.28 -5.99 -17.72
C VAL A 110 12.72 -5.62 -18.14
N PHE A 111 13.67 -6.54 -17.95
CA PHE A 111 15.06 -6.34 -18.35
C PHE A 111 15.19 -6.16 -19.87
N LEU A 112 14.53 -7.00 -20.67
CA LEU A 112 14.52 -6.90 -22.13
C LEU A 112 13.90 -5.59 -22.61
N ARG A 113 12.79 -5.16 -22.00
CA ARG A 113 12.13 -3.88 -22.34
C ARG A 113 13.03 -2.68 -22.08
N LYS A 114 13.76 -2.66 -20.96
CA LYS A 114 14.73 -1.60 -20.65
C LYS A 114 15.87 -1.55 -21.68
N LYS A 115 16.37 -2.70 -22.11
CA LYS A 115 17.44 -2.79 -23.11
C LYS A 115 17.01 -2.27 -24.49
N GLN A 116 15.74 -2.43 -24.86
CA GLN A 116 15.22 -1.87 -26.12
C GLN A 116 15.05 -0.34 -26.07
N LEU A 117 14.64 0.22 -24.94
CA LEU A 117 14.48 1.67 -24.77
C LEU A 117 15.80 2.45 -24.81
N HIS A 118 16.93 1.82 -24.47
CA HIS A 118 18.27 2.43 -24.57
C HIS A 118 18.90 2.35 -25.97
N LYS A 119 18.23 1.69 -26.93
CA LYS A 119 18.71 1.53 -28.31
C LYS A 119 18.06 2.50 -29.30
N ILE A 120 17.11 3.31 -28.86
CA ILE A 120 16.42 4.36 -29.61
C ILE A 120 16.98 5.70 -29.14
#